data_AF-A0A971HG51-F1
#
_entry.id   AF-A0A971HG51-F1
#
_cell.length_a   1.000
_cell.length_b   1.000
_cell.length_c   1.000
_cell.angle_alpha   90.00
_cell.angle_beta   90.00
_cell.angle_gamma   90.00
#
_symmetry.space_group_name_H-M   'P 1'
#
loop_
_entity.id
_entity.type
_entity.pdbx_description
1 polymer ?
#
loop_
_entity_poly.entity_id
_entity_poly.type
_entity_poly.pdbx_seq_one_letter_code
_entity_poly.pdbx_strand_id
1 'polypeptide(L)'
;MYLGNTEELAQNKLLLLYIIKFSNRTFTNNELTEFVLERNYMNYFFIQQYLSELVDSHFIEKTNTDSKEVYKLLEKGEIALS
;
A
#
# COMPACT_ATOMS: atom_id res chain seq x y z
N MET A 1 13.73 15.15 -11.30
CA MET A 1 13.04 14.19 -10.40
C MET A 1 13.34 12.82 -10.96
N TYR A 2 14.04 11.94 -10.22
CA TYR A 2 14.35 10.60 -10.71
C TYR A 2 13.03 9.85 -10.90
N LEU A 3 12.62 9.70 -12.15
CA LEU A 3 11.62 8.73 -12.55
C LEU A 3 12.33 7.38 -12.38
N GLY A 4 12.19 6.76 -11.21
CA GLY A 4 12.56 5.37 -11.04
C GLY A 4 11.98 4.57 -12.20
N ASN A 5 12.71 3.57 -12.68
CA ASN A 5 12.23 2.73 -13.78
C ASN A 5 10.80 2.28 -13.46
N THR A 6 9.88 2.33 -14.44
CA THR A 6 8.45 1.99 -14.24
C THR A 6 8.26 0.63 -13.54
N GLU A 7 9.22 -0.27 -13.73
CA GLU A 7 9.31 -1.56 -13.08
C GLU A 7 9.52 -1.46 -11.55
N GLU A 8 10.38 -0.57 -11.08
CA GLU A 8 10.62 -0.32 -9.65
C GLU A 8 9.38 0.28 -8.97
N LEU A 9 8.69 1.20 -9.67
CA LEU A 9 7.40 1.73 -9.20
C LEU A 9 6.34 0.63 -9.08
N ALA A 10 6.25 -0.25 -10.06
CA ALA A 10 5.33 -1.38 -10.04
C ALA A 10 5.67 -2.36 -8.91
N GLN A 11 6.95 -2.70 -8.72
CA GLN A 11 7.42 -3.57 -7.64
C GLN A 11 7.09 -3.00 -6.26
N ASN A 12 7.30 -1.69 -6.04
CA ASN A 12 6.98 -1.06 -4.76
C ASN A 12 5.47 -1.07 -4.46
N LYS A 13 4.63 -0.88 -5.47
CA LYS A 13 3.17 -0.98 -5.33
C LYS A 13 2.72 -2.42 -5.03
N LEU A 14 3.31 -3.41 -5.70
CA LEU A 14 3.06 -4.82 -5.41
C LEU A 14 3.51 -5.20 -4.01
N LEU A 15 4.64 -4.67 -3.53
CA LEU A 15 5.11 -4.86 -2.16
C LEU A 15 4.09 -4.34 -1.14
N LEU A 16 3.52 -3.15 -1.36
CA LEU A 16 2.44 -2.63 -0.49
C LEU A 16 1.22 -3.53 -0.48
N LEU A 17 0.76 -3.94 -1.66
CA LEU A 17 -0.39 -4.86 -1.78
C LEU A 17 -0.11 -6.18 -1.07
N TYR A 18 1.11 -6.71 -1.20
CA TYR A 18 1.53 -7.94 -0.53
C TYR A 18 1.54 -7.79 0.99
N ILE A 19 2.08 -6.68 1.52
CA ILE A 19 2.08 -6.41 2.97
C ILE A 19 0.64 -6.37 3.51
N ILE A 20 -0.26 -5.69 2.80
CA ILE A 20 -1.68 -5.58 3.17
C ILE A 20 -2.37 -6.96 3.09
N LYS A 21 -2.12 -7.76 2.04
CA LYS A 21 -2.72 -9.08 1.85
C LYS A 21 -2.26 -10.09 2.88
N PHE A 22 -0.95 -10.13 3.13
CA PHE A 22 -0.31 -11.18 3.93
C PHE A 22 -0.35 -10.90 5.43
N SER A 23 -0.72 -9.69 5.83
CA SER A 23 -1.08 -9.45 7.22
C SER A 23 -2.47 -9.98 7.50
N ASN A 24 -2.57 -10.87 8.49
CA ASN A 24 -3.83 -11.26 9.12
C ASN A 24 -4.55 -10.08 9.84
N ARG A 25 -4.07 -8.85 9.67
CA ARG A 25 -4.61 -7.61 10.26
C ARG A 25 -4.80 -6.55 9.18
N THR A 26 -5.81 -5.71 9.36
CA THR A 26 -5.97 -4.48 8.57
C THR A 26 -5.00 -3.41 9.09
N PHE A 27 -4.30 -2.72 8.20
CA PHE A 27 -3.41 -1.63 8.59
C PHE A 27 -4.11 -0.28 8.53
N THR A 28 -3.88 0.57 9.52
CA THR A 28 -4.15 2.01 9.36
C THR A 28 -3.09 2.64 8.48
N ASN A 29 -3.35 3.86 8.01
CA ASN A 29 -2.34 4.61 7.26
C ASN A 29 -1.03 4.76 8.02
N ASN A 30 -1.10 5.06 9.32
CA ASN A 30 0.09 5.22 10.15
C ASN A 30 0.82 3.90 10.34
N GLU A 31 0.13 2.82 10.70
CA GLU A 31 0.76 1.51 10.93
C GLU A 31 1.49 0.99 9.68
N LEU A 32 0.88 1.13 8.50
CA LEU A 32 1.51 0.71 7.25
C LEU A 32 2.72 1.59 6.91
N THR A 33 2.61 2.90 7.16
CA THR A 33 3.69 3.86 6.94
C THR A 33 4.88 3.58 7.84
N GLU A 34 4.66 3.39 9.14
CA GLU A 34 5.70 3.06 10.08
C GLU A 34 6.37 1.73 9.72
N PHE A 35 5.59 0.69 9.41
CA PHE A 35 6.14 -0.61 9.03
C PHE A 35 7.09 -0.54 7.82
N VAL A 36 6.71 0.22 6.80
CA VAL A 36 7.52 0.39 5.58
C VAL A 36 8.78 1.23 5.85
N LEU A 37 8.66 2.28 6.66
CA LEU A 37 9.78 3.15 7.04
C LEU A 37 10.79 2.41 7.92
N GLU A 38 10.34 1.67 8.93
CA GLU A 38 11.21 0.89 9.82
C GLU A 38 12.04 -0.14 9.04
N ARG A 39 11.43 -0.76 8.03
CA ARG A 39 12.10 -1.73 7.15
C ARG A 39 12.93 -1.08 6.04
N ASN A 40 12.94 0.25 5.94
CA ASN A 40 13.59 1.01 4.87
C ASN A 40 13.18 0.53 3.47
N TYR A 41 11.94 0.05 3.31
CA TYR A 41 11.43 -0.35 2.00
C TYR A 41 11.21 0.86 1.09
N MET A 42 10.72 1.98 1.66
CA MET A 42 10.38 3.20 0.93
C MET A 42 10.50 4.41 1.85
N ASN A 43 10.62 5.61 1.29
CA ASN A 43 10.50 6.84 2.06
C ASN A 43 9.01 7.23 2.25
N TYR A 44 8.78 8.19 3.16
CA TYR A 44 7.43 8.67 3.49
C TYR A 44 6.68 9.23 2.27
N PHE A 45 7.39 9.91 1.37
CA PHE A 45 6.78 10.51 0.19
C PHE A 45 6.26 9.44 -0.78
N PHE A 46 7.09 8.45 -1.10
CA PHE A 46 6.74 7.38 -2.03
C PHE A 46 5.61 6.52 -1.49
N ILE A 47 5.63 6.13 -0.21
CA ILE A 47 4.52 5.34 0.33
C ILE A 47 3.19 6.11 0.27
N GLN A 48 3.16 7.38 0.67
CA GLN A 48 1.92 8.17 0.62
C GLN A 48 1.42 8.37 -0.82
N GLN A 49 2.34 8.55 -1.77
CA GLN A 49 2.03 8.62 -3.18
C GLN A 49 1.43 7.29 -3.67
N TYR A 50 2.10 6.17 -3.43
CA TYR A 50 1.65 4.85 -3.89
C TYR A 50 0.35 4.41 -3.25
N LEU A 51 0.13 4.69 -1.96
CA LEU A 51 -1.14 4.41 -1.30
C LEU A 51 -2.28 5.22 -1.93
N SER A 52 -2.03 6.50 -2.25
CA SER A 52 -3.02 7.33 -2.93
C SER A 52 -3.34 6.79 -4.33
N GLU A 53 -2.32 6.40 -5.10
CA GLU A 53 -2.50 5.79 -6.42
C GLU A 53 -3.23 4.44 -6.37
N LEU A 54 -2.93 3.60 -5.37
CA LEU A 54 -3.59 2.31 -5.18
C LEU A 54 -5.06 2.46 -4.78
N VAL A 55 -5.39 3.49 -3.99
CA VAL A 55 -6.79 3.85 -3.65
C VAL A 55 -7.51 4.36 -4.89
N ASP A 56 -6.94 5.33 -5.62
CA ASP A 56 -7.53 5.91 -6.83
C ASP A 56 -7.75 4.85 -7.93
N SER A 57 -6.81 3.92 -8.05
CA SER A 57 -6.89 2.81 -9.01
C SER A 57 -7.76 1.63 -8.54
N HIS A 58 -8.42 1.73 -7.38
CA HIS A 58 -9.27 0.68 -6.80
C HIS A 58 -8.56 -0.67 -6.58
N PHE A 59 -7.26 -0.65 -6.24
CA PHE A 59 -6.56 -1.85 -5.75
C PHE A 59 -6.75 -2.05 -4.24
N ILE A 60 -6.87 -0.94 -3.49
CA ILE A 60 -7.19 -0.93 -2.07
C ILE A 60 -8.30 0.07 -1.79
N GLU A 61 -9.05 -0.13 -0.72
CA GLU A 61 -10.05 0.82 -0.22
C GLU A 61 -9.69 1.26 1.20
N LYS A 62 -10.03 2.50 1.55
CA LYS A 62 -10.02 2.98 2.94
C LYS A 62 -11.40 2.74 3.53
N THR A 63 -11.49 1.84 4.50
CA THR A 63 -12.72 1.60 5.26
C THR A 63 -12.55 2.11 6.68
N ASN A 64 -13.62 2.65 7.26
CA ASN A 64 -13.62 3.02 8.67
C ASN A 64 -14.05 1.81 9.50
N THR A 65 -13.12 1.26 10.28
CA THR A 65 -13.40 0.20 11.25
C THR A 65 -13.04 0.70 12.64
N ASP A 66 -13.96 0.60 13.58
CA ASP A 66 -13.69 0.93 14.99
C ASP A 66 -13.12 2.36 15.19
N SER A 67 -13.68 3.35 14.49
CA SER A 67 -13.21 4.75 14.47
C SER A 67 -11.80 4.96 13.92
N LYS A 68 -11.26 3.97 13.20
CA LYS A 68 -9.94 4.05 12.54
C LYS A 68 -10.09 3.81 11.04
N GLU A 69 -9.44 4.65 10.25
CA GLU A 69 -9.31 4.44 8.81
C GLU A 69 -8.26 3.37 8.54
N VAL A 70 -8.69 2.24 7.98
CA VAL A 70 -7.83 1.11 7.62
C VAL A 70 -7.88 0.82 6.13
N TYR A 71 -6.77 0.31 5.61
CA TYR A 71 -6.69 -0.21 4.26
C TYR A 71 -7.20 -1.63 4.18
N LYS A 72 -8.04 -1.88 3.18
CA LYS A 72 -8.55 -3.19 2.81
C LYS A 72 -8.24 -3.46 1.35
N LEU A 73 -7.78 -4.68 1.06
CA LEU A 73 -7.48 -5.12 -0.30
C LEU A 73 -8.78 -5.39 -1.07
N LEU A 74 -8.86 -4.91 -2.30
CA LEU A 74 -9.95 -5.19 -3.23
C LEU A 74 -9.58 -6.34 -4.17
N GLU A 75 -10.59 -6.92 -4.84
CA GLU A 75 -10.42 -8.04 -5.77
C GLU A 75 -9.36 -7.75 -6.85
N LYS A 76 -9.31 -6.51 -7.34
CA LYS A 76 -8.29 -6.06 -8.30
C LYS A 76 -6.86 -6.13 -7.74
N GLY A 77 -6.69 -5.80 -6.45
CA GLY A 77 -5.43 -5.96 -5.72
C GLY A 77 -5.04 -7.42 -5.53
N GLU A 78 -6.01 -8.30 -5.33
CA GLU A 78 -5.76 -9.74 -5.26
C GLU A 78 -5.33 -10.33 -6.59
N ILE A 79 -5.97 -9.92 -7.69
CA ILE A 79 -5.62 -10.34 -9.05
C ILE A 79 -4.23 -9.85 -9.42
N ALA A 80 -3.84 -8.64 -9.02
CA ALA A 80 -2.50 -8.11 -9.28
C ALA A 80 -1.38 -8.89 -8.56
N LEU A 81 -1.71 -9.64 -7.51
CA LEU A 81 -0.79 -10.49 -6.76
C LEU A 81 -0.84 -11.97 -7.20
N SER A 82 -1.70 -12.32 -8.15
CA SER A 82 -1.91 -13.69 -8.64
C SER A 82 -1.17 -13.94 -9.95
#